data_AF-A0A420FB84-F1
#
_entry.id   AF-A0A420FB84-F1
#
_cell.length_a   1.000
_cell.length_b   1.000
_cell.length_c   1.000
_cell.angle_alpha   90.00
_cell.angle_beta   90.00
_cell.angle_gamma   90.00
#
_symmetry.space_group_name_H-M   'P 1'
#
loop_
_entity.id
_entity.type
_entity.pdbx_description
1 polymer ?
#
loop_
_entity_poly.entity_id
_entity_poly.type
_entity_poly.pdbx_seq_one_letter_code
_entity_poly.pdbx_strand_id
1 'polypeptide(L)'
;MKNMSRNIAGIVVFVVLLWSKSTVAQHFYEKSFTITFNTGAKMVSYINIPTGNQVSGNIEIQLTGGYNNQLNRGVLTKRIDIVYAGTPTAYLNQSSEIVAASEPLAAQWAIGDFDPVNSRIPIYHLVSTSNMLGVKVKFHVLHSALIESLPTGLTMTAPAVEDNTAARSFRSFTESRIGIGTSSPEYKLDIVGTARAHEIRVNTQKTADFVFDPSYRYWIRSKLLFKKIDTYQAFRVLNRWREMVLMWVVCRLIYCKKSRNSPYILFKQLNELMHKKGVLKN
;
A
#
# COMPACT_ATOMS: atom_id res chain seq x y z
N MET A 1 -23.86 -29.75 -73.96
CA MET A 1 -24.73 -29.07 -72.95
C MET A 1 -24.84 -29.79 -71.60
N LYS A 2 -24.66 -31.12 -71.49
CA LYS A 2 -24.76 -31.86 -70.20
C LYS A 2 -23.64 -31.59 -69.16
N ASN A 3 -22.46 -31.10 -69.57
CA ASN A 3 -21.35 -30.83 -68.64
C ASN A 3 -21.39 -29.44 -67.99
N MET A 4 -22.21 -28.51 -68.51
CA MET A 4 -22.25 -27.13 -68.00
C MET A 4 -23.17 -26.98 -66.79
N SER A 5 -24.22 -27.81 -66.67
CA SER A 5 -25.14 -27.79 -65.52
C SER A 5 -24.55 -28.38 -64.24
N ARG A 6 -23.63 -29.35 -64.35
CA ARG A 6 -22.96 -29.96 -63.18
C ARG A 6 -22.01 -29.00 -62.48
N ASN A 7 -21.34 -28.11 -63.23
CA ASN A 7 -20.44 -27.10 -62.67
C ASN A 7 -21.18 -25.97 -61.96
N ILE A 8 -22.35 -25.56 -62.49
CA ILE A 8 -23.18 -24.53 -61.85
C ILE A 8 -23.75 -25.03 -60.52
N ALA A 9 -24.21 -26.30 -60.45
CA ALA A 9 -24.70 -26.90 -59.21
C ALA A 9 -23.59 -26.99 -58.14
N GLY A 10 -22.36 -27.35 -58.53
CA GLY A 10 -21.22 -27.39 -57.60
C GLY A 10 -20.81 -26.00 -57.07
N ILE A 11 -20.85 -24.97 -57.93
CA ILE A 11 -20.56 -23.58 -57.54
C ILE A 11 -21.64 -23.01 -56.62
N VAL A 12 -22.92 -23.29 -56.89
CA VAL A 12 -24.03 -22.85 -56.02
C VAL A 12 -23.97 -23.51 -54.64
N VAL A 13 -23.62 -24.80 -54.56
CA VAL A 13 -23.45 -25.50 -53.28
C VAL A 13 -22.24 -24.96 -52.50
N PHE A 14 -21.14 -24.62 -53.19
CA PHE A 14 -19.96 -24.03 -52.54
C PHE A 14 -20.24 -22.60 -52.03
N VAL A 15 -21.05 -21.82 -52.77
CA VAL A 15 -21.49 -20.49 -52.33
C VAL A 15 -22.44 -20.61 -51.14
N VAL A 16 -23.39 -21.56 -51.11
CA VAL A 16 -24.33 -21.72 -49.97
C VAL A 16 -23.64 -22.23 -48.70
N LEU A 17 -22.61 -23.07 -48.80
CA LEU A 17 -21.82 -23.55 -47.64
C LEU A 17 -20.91 -22.47 -47.02
N LEU A 18 -20.69 -21.34 -47.70
CA LEU A 18 -19.96 -20.19 -47.16
C LEU A 18 -20.83 -19.27 -46.27
N TRP A 19 -22.14 -19.56 -46.12
CA TRP A 19 -23.09 -18.71 -45.38
C TRP A 19 -23.55 -19.28 -44.03
N SER A 20 -22.88 -20.29 -43.49
CA SER A 20 -23.12 -20.71 -42.10
C SER A 20 -21.83 -20.66 -41.29
N LYS A 21 -21.23 -19.47 -41.19
CA LYS A 21 -20.44 -19.17 -40.00
C LYS A 21 -21.42 -18.95 -38.85
N SER A 22 -21.75 -20.01 -38.12
CA SER A 22 -22.16 -19.82 -36.73
C SER A 22 -20.91 -19.39 -35.97
N THR A 23 -20.61 -18.10 -35.99
CA THR A 23 -19.65 -17.53 -35.04
C THR A 23 -20.28 -17.67 -33.66
N VAL A 24 -19.77 -18.60 -32.85
CA VAL A 24 -20.03 -18.57 -31.41
C VAL A 24 -19.52 -17.21 -30.96
N ALA A 25 -20.44 -16.38 -30.48
CA ALA A 25 -20.11 -15.01 -30.16
C ALA A 25 -19.10 -15.02 -28.99
N GLN A 26 -17.86 -14.62 -29.25
CA GLN A 26 -16.81 -14.62 -28.25
C GLN A 26 -17.12 -13.51 -27.23
N HIS A 27 -17.02 -13.80 -25.94
CA HIS A 27 -17.24 -12.83 -24.85
C HIS A 27 -15.94 -12.13 -24.42
N PHE A 28 -14.92 -12.19 -25.27
CA PHE A 28 -13.57 -11.72 -25.00
C PHE A 28 -12.96 -11.05 -26.22
N TYR A 29 -12.21 -9.97 -25.99
CA TYR A 29 -11.43 -9.29 -27.03
C TYR A 29 -10.18 -8.65 -26.44
N GLU A 30 -9.06 -8.72 -27.16
CA GLU A 30 -7.80 -8.07 -26.77
C GLU A 30 -7.23 -7.27 -27.94
N LYS A 31 -6.75 -6.06 -27.64
CA LYS A 31 -6.05 -5.21 -28.61
C LYS A 31 -4.97 -4.39 -27.92
N SER A 32 -3.88 -4.17 -28.62
CA SER A 32 -2.78 -3.32 -28.16
C SER A 32 -2.58 -2.10 -29.06
N PHE A 33 -2.21 -0.99 -28.45
CA PHE A 33 -1.87 0.27 -29.10
C PHE A 33 -0.48 0.72 -28.68
N THR A 34 0.14 1.55 -29.51
CA THR A 34 1.36 2.28 -29.17
C THR A 34 1.08 3.76 -29.34
N ILE A 35 1.41 4.56 -28.32
CA ILE A 35 1.16 5.99 -28.31
C ILE A 35 2.34 6.77 -27.75
N THR A 36 2.64 7.91 -28.34
CA THR A 36 3.75 8.79 -27.93
C THR A 36 3.20 10.06 -27.33
N PHE A 37 3.53 10.30 -26.07
CA PHE A 37 3.31 11.56 -25.38
C PHE A 37 4.53 12.44 -25.58
N ASN A 38 4.34 13.59 -26.24
CA ASN A 38 5.41 14.58 -26.41
C ASN A 38 5.64 15.36 -25.11
N THR A 39 6.59 16.29 -25.12
CA THR A 39 6.83 17.14 -23.95
C THR A 39 5.63 18.06 -23.72
N GLY A 40 5.03 17.99 -22.53
CA GLY A 40 3.85 18.77 -22.18
C GLY A 40 3.32 18.35 -20.81
N ALA A 41 2.97 19.33 -19.97
CA ALA A 41 2.33 19.04 -18.69
C ALA A 41 0.88 18.59 -18.90
N LYS A 42 0.37 17.75 -18.00
CA LYS A 42 -1.05 17.36 -17.92
C LYS A 42 -1.62 16.68 -19.19
N MET A 43 -0.81 15.94 -19.93
CA MET A 43 -1.29 15.32 -21.17
C MET A 43 -2.22 14.13 -20.88
N VAL A 44 -3.24 13.98 -21.72
CA VAL A 44 -4.24 12.90 -21.65
C VAL A 44 -4.44 12.28 -23.03
N SER A 45 -4.61 10.96 -23.07
CA SER A 45 -5.14 10.24 -24.23
C SER A 45 -6.31 9.38 -23.80
N TYR A 46 -7.29 9.18 -24.67
CA TYR A 46 -8.49 8.41 -24.36
C TYR A 46 -8.51 7.11 -25.14
N ILE A 47 -8.79 6.01 -24.44
CA ILE A 47 -9.26 4.77 -25.06
C ILE A 47 -10.76 4.97 -25.32
N ASN A 48 -11.16 5.12 -26.57
CA ASN A 48 -12.57 5.26 -26.95
C ASN A 48 -13.18 3.89 -27.19
N ILE A 49 -14.29 3.62 -26.51
CA ILE A 49 -15.06 2.39 -26.61
C ILE A 49 -16.30 2.69 -27.47
N PRO A 50 -16.64 1.83 -28.46
CA PRO A 50 -17.81 2.03 -29.31
C PRO A 50 -19.09 2.28 -28.50
N THR A 51 -19.82 3.34 -28.84
CA THR A 51 -21.09 3.69 -28.18
C THR A 51 -22.23 2.76 -28.62
N GLY A 52 -23.34 2.77 -27.89
CA GLY A 52 -24.55 2.02 -28.25
C GLY A 52 -24.53 0.54 -27.88
N ASN A 53 -23.40 -0.01 -27.44
CA ASN A 53 -23.28 -1.39 -26.98
C ASN A 53 -23.19 -1.50 -25.46
N GLN A 54 -23.76 -2.57 -24.91
CA GLN A 54 -23.62 -2.84 -23.48
C GLN A 54 -22.20 -3.26 -23.13
N VAL A 55 -21.64 -2.63 -22.10
CA VAL A 55 -20.35 -2.94 -21.51
C VAL A 55 -20.61 -3.40 -20.08
N SER A 56 -20.89 -4.70 -19.93
CA SER A 56 -21.13 -5.35 -18.62
C SER A 56 -20.13 -6.48 -18.43
N GLY A 57 -19.24 -6.37 -17.45
CA GLY A 57 -18.15 -7.31 -17.22
C GLY A 57 -16.86 -6.61 -16.80
N ASN A 58 -15.73 -7.17 -17.22
CA ASN A 58 -14.39 -6.73 -16.83
C ASN A 58 -13.66 -6.07 -18.01
N ILE A 59 -12.99 -4.96 -17.75
CA ILE A 59 -12.03 -4.34 -18.66
C ILE A 59 -10.68 -4.29 -17.93
N GLU A 60 -9.66 -4.92 -18.50
CA GLU A 60 -8.29 -4.84 -18.00
C GLU A 60 -7.44 -3.97 -18.94
N ILE A 61 -6.86 -2.90 -18.40
CA ILE A 61 -5.94 -2.02 -19.10
C ILE A 61 -4.56 -2.21 -18.50
N GLN A 62 -3.61 -2.61 -19.34
CA GLN A 62 -2.21 -2.75 -18.96
C GLN A 62 -1.35 -1.79 -19.77
N LEU A 63 -0.56 -1.01 -19.05
CA LEU A 63 0.44 -0.12 -19.61
C LEU A 63 1.83 -0.73 -19.44
N THR A 64 2.66 -0.53 -20.45
CA THR A 64 4.10 -0.75 -20.40
C THR A 64 4.81 0.38 -21.12
N GLY A 65 6.07 0.59 -20.80
CA GLY A 65 6.87 1.66 -21.37
C GLY A 65 8.32 1.25 -21.54
N GLY A 66 9.08 2.15 -22.14
CA GLY A 66 10.50 1.93 -22.42
C GLY A 66 11.32 3.17 -22.06
N TYR A 67 11.97 3.74 -23.05
CA TYR A 67 12.71 4.97 -22.92
C TYR A 67 12.48 5.85 -24.14
N ASN A 68 12.08 7.08 -23.89
CA ASN A 68 12.13 8.17 -24.86
C ASN A 68 12.24 9.43 -24.00
N ASN A 69 13.41 10.07 -23.90
CA ASN A 69 13.72 11.20 -22.99
C ASN A 69 13.66 10.93 -21.47
N GLN A 70 12.94 9.91 -21.00
CA GLN A 70 12.91 9.47 -19.61
C GLN A 70 12.78 7.95 -19.50
N LEU A 71 13.38 7.36 -18.46
CA LEU A 71 13.15 5.95 -18.12
C LEU A 71 11.70 5.74 -17.67
N ASN A 72 10.98 4.86 -18.37
CA ASN A 72 9.58 4.54 -18.16
C ASN A 72 9.33 3.03 -18.22
N ARG A 73 10.30 2.23 -17.77
CA ARG A 73 10.14 0.77 -17.70
C ARG A 73 9.17 0.41 -16.59
N GLY A 74 8.30 -0.57 -16.82
CA GLY A 74 7.49 -1.18 -15.77
C GLY A 74 6.16 -1.67 -16.30
N VAL A 75 5.23 -1.91 -15.37
CA VAL A 75 3.86 -2.27 -15.63
C VAL A 75 2.93 -1.43 -14.76
N LEU A 76 1.82 -0.98 -15.33
CA LEU A 76 0.67 -0.47 -14.58
C LEU A 76 -0.58 -1.13 -15.15
N THR A 77 -1.23 -1.98 -14.37
CA THR A 77 -2.44 -2.71 -14.77
C THR A 77 -3.60 -2.28 -13.88
N LYS A 78 -4.66 -1.78 -14.50
CA LYS A 78 -5.93 -1.47 -13.84
C LYS A 78 -7.01 -2.39 -14.38
N ARG A 79 -7.80 -2.96 -13.48
CA ARG A 79 -9.02 -3.70 -13.80
C ARG A 79 -10.23 -2.86 -13.40
N ILE A 80 -11.20 -2.77 -14.29
CA ILE A 80 -12.48 -2.07 -14.08
C ILE A 80 -13.58 -3.10 -14.27
N ASP A 81 -14.38 -3.31 -13.24
CA ASP A 81 -15.65 -4.04 -13.34
C ASP A 81 -16.76 -3.01 -13.55
N ILE A 82 -17.57 -3.20 -14.58
CA ILE A 82 -18.54 -2.20 -15.02
C ILE A 82 -19.87 -2.84 -15.41
N VAL A 83 -20.95 -2.12 -15.16
CA VAL A 83 -22.28 -2.38 -15.73
C VAL A 83 -22.78 -1.10 -16.39
N TYR A 84 -22.72 -1.07 -17.72
CA TYR A 84 -23.11 0.05 -18.58
C TYR A 84 -23.90 -0.47 -19.78
N ALA A 85 -25.08 0.10 -20.06
CA ALA A 85 -25.96 -0.40 -21.13
C ALA A 85 -25.86 0.38 -22.46
N GLY A 86 -24.73 1.05 -22.72
CA GLY A 86 -24.44 1.66 -24.02
C GLY A 86 -24.87 3.11 -24.21
N THR A 87 -25.51 3.71 -23.21
CA THR A 87 -25.88 5.14 -23.19
C THR A 87 -25.50 5.80 -21.85
N PRO A 88 -25.20 7.11 -21.83
CA PRO A 88 -24.78 7.81 -20.60
C PRO A 88 -25.77 7.70 -19.44
N THR A 89 -27.08 7.65 -19.75
CA THR A 89 -28.16 7.55 -18.76
C THR A 89 -28.38 6.13 -18.26
N ALA A 90 -27.78 5.12 -18.89
CA ALA A 90 -27.89 3.72 -18.53
C ALA A 90 -26.58 3.15 -17.96
N TYR A 91 -25.81 4.00 -17.29
CA TYR A 91 -24.69 3.62 -16.44
C TYR A 91 -25.20 3.26 -15.04
N LEU A 92 -24.92 2.03 -14.58
CA LEU A 92 -25.36 1.57 -13.27
C LEU A 92 -24.26 1.69 -12.22
N ASN A 93 -23.10 1.07 -12.47
CA ASN A 93 -22.01 1.05 -11.51
C ASN A 93 -20.67 0.72 -12.19
N GLN A 94 -19.58 1.17 -11.57
CA GLN A 94 -18.25 0.64 -11.80
C GLN A 94 -17.47 0.52 -10.48
N SER A 95 -16.55 -0.42 -10.45
CA SER A 95 -15.50 -0.55 -9.43
C SER A 95 -14.17 -0.77 -10.12
N SER A 96 -13.07 -0.30 -9.54
CA SER A 96 -11.75 -0.47 -10.14
C SER A 96 -10.65 -0.73 -9.11
N GLU A 97 -9.61 -1.42 -9.56
CA GLU A 97 -8.43 -1.74 -8.75
C GLU A 97 -7.15 -1.73 -9.60
N ILE A 98 -6.01 -1.42 -8.96
CA ILE A 98 -4.70 -1.55 -9.62
C ILE A 98 -4.14 -2.95 -9.30
N VAL A 99 -4.21 -3.81 -10.30
CA VAL A 99 -3.78 -5.21 -10.21
C VAL A 99 -2.26 -5.32 -10.09
N ALA A 100 -1.52 -4.44 -10.77
CA ALA A 100 -0.06 -4.41 -10.71
C ALA A 100 0.45 -3.00 -10.98
N ALA A 101 1.45 -2.56 -10.22
CA ALA A 101 2.13 -1.30 -10.43
C ALA A 101 3.62 -1.46 -10.12
N SER A 102 4.50 -0.99 -11.01
CA SER A 102 5.95 -1.00 -10.78
C SER A 102 6.59 0.33 -11.17
N GLU A 103 7.53 0.76 -10.35
CA GLU A 103 8.34 1.96 -10.60
C GLU A 103 9.43 1.71 -11.67
N PRO A 104 9.82 2.73 -12.46
CA PRO A 104 9.35 4.12 -12.43
C PRO A 104 8.06 4.40 -13.23
N LEU A 105 7.49 3.41 -13.93
CA LEU A 105 6.31 3.63 -14.78
C LEU A 105 5.08 4.05 -13.96
N ALA A 106 4.78 3.37 -12.86
CA ALA A 106 3.61 3.71 -12.03
C ALA A 106 3.67 5.13 -11.43
N ALA A 107 4.87 5.70 -11.29
CA ALA A 107 5.06 7.10 -10.91
C ALA A 107 4.67 8.11 -12.00
N GLN A 108 4.69 7.72 -13.26
CA GLN A 108 4.58 8.62 -14.40
C GLN A 108 3.21 8.57 -15.07
N TRP A 109 2.40 7.54 -14.78
CA TRP A 109 1.13 7.29 -15.45
C TRP A 109 0.00 7.00 -14.47
N ALA A 110 -1.22 7.33 -14.89
CA ALA A 110 -2.43 6.85 -14.24
C ALA A 110 -3.47 6.42 -15.28
N ILE A 111 -4.29 5.43 -14.92
CA ILE A 111 -5.42 4.97 -15.72
C ILE A 111 -6.69 5.46 -15.00
N GLY A 112 -7.49 6.26 -15.70
CA GLY A 112 -8.75 6.78 -15.19
C GLY A 112 -9.84 5.73 -15.08
N ASP A 113 -10.98 6.13 -14.53
CA ASP A 113 -12.19 5.31 -14.55
C ASP A 113 -12.93 5.46 -15.89
N PHE A 114 -13.94 4.63 -16.13
CA PHE A 114 -14.76 4.77 -17.33
C PHE A 114 -15.63 6.04 -17.24
N ASP A 115 -15.60 6.82 -18.31
CA ASP A 115 -16.44 7.98 -18.56
C ASP A 115 -17.67 7.54 -19.37
N PRO A 116 -18.85 7.40 -18.73
CA PRO A 116 -20.07 6.95 -19.41
C PRO A 116 -20.66 8.00 -20.35
N VAL A 117 -20.29 9.29 -20.21
CA VAL A 117 -20.82 10.36 -21.07
C VAL A 117 -20.22 10.24 -22.47
N ASN A 118 -18.91 10.00 -22.54
CA ASN A 118 -18.19 9.93 -23.81
C ASN A 118 -17.77 8.50 -24.19
N SER A 119 -18.14 7.49 -23.39
CA SER A 119 -17.79 6.08 -23.59
C SER A 119 -16.29 5.86 -23.77
N ARG A 120 -15.49 6.33 -22.80
CA ARG A 120 -14.03 6.31 -22.92
C ARG A 120 -13.32 6.13 -21.58
N ILE A 121 -12.05 5.76 -21.62
CA ILE A 121 -11.19 5.64 -20.44
C ILE A 121 -9.94 6.51 -20.66
N PRO A 122 -9.67 7.50 -19.81
CA PRO A 122 -8.48 8.34 -19.93
C PRO A 122 -7.22 7.63 -19.44
N ILE A 123 -6.12 7.85 -20.14
CA ILE A 123 -4.76 7.57 -19.72
C ILE A 123 -4.05 8.91 -19.51
N TYR A 124 -3.57 9.09 -18.29
CA TYR A 124 -3.00 10.33 -17.80
C TYR A 124 -1.48 10.23 -17.75
N HIS A 125 -0.81 11.23 -18.31
CA HIS A 125 0.62 11.44 -18.13
C HIS A 125 0.84 12.43 -16.99
N LEU A 126 1.51 11.97 -15.93
CA LEU A 126 1.66 12.69 -14.67
C LEU A 126 2.92 13.57 -14.62
N VAL A 127 3.80 13.42 -15.60
CA VAL A 127 5.03 14.21 -15.76
C VAL A 127 5.02 14.92 -17.10
N SER A 128 5.90 15.89 -17.29
CA SER A 128 5.97 16.70 -18.52
C SER A 128 6.98 16.19 -19.54
N THR A 129 7.83 15.24 -19.17
CA THR A 129 8.89 14.73 -20.05
C THR A 129 8.31 13.70 -21.00
N SER A 130 8.53 13.88 -22.30
CA SER A 130 8.05 12.96 -23.32
C SER A 130 8.30 11.49 -22.99
N ASN A 131 7.43 10.59 -23.45
CA ASN A 131 7.66 9.15 -23.45
C ASN A 131 6.78 8.43 -24.48
N MET A 132 7.01 7.12 -24.65
CA MET A 132 6.15 6.24 -25.44
C MET A 132 5.55 5.15 -24.54
N LEU A 133 4.29 4.81 -24.80
CA LEU A 133 3.50 3.89 -24.00
C LEU A 133 2.90 2.80 -24.89
N GLY A 134 3.08 1.54 -24.48
CA GLY A 134 2.31 0.41 -24.96
C GLY A 134 1.06 0.25 -24.10
N VAL A 135 -0.11 0.22 -24.73
CA VAL A 135 -1.41 0.12 -24.05
C VAL A 135 -2.09 -1.13 -24.54
N LYS A 136 -2.30 -2.11 -23.66
CA LYS A 136 -3.07 -3.31 -23.94
C LYS A 136 -4.41 -3.22 -23.22
N VAL A 137 -5.49 -3.48 -23.96
CA VAL A 137 -6.86 -3.49 -23.43
C VAL A 137 -7.47 -4.86 -23.67
N LYS A 138 -7.99 -5.46 -22.61
CA LYS A 138 -8.73 -6.72 -22.66
C LYS A 138 -10.15 -6.50 -22.16
N PHE A 139 -11.10 -7.03 -22.91
CA PHE A 139 -12.51 -7.07 -22.57
C PHE A 139 -12.89 -8.51 -22.24
N HIS A 140 -13.61 -8.70 -21.15
CA HIS A 140 -14.35 -9.92 -20.86
C HIS A 140 -15.75 -9.50 -20.43
N VAL A 141 -16.73 -9.65 -21.33
CA VAL A 141 -18.05 -9.03 -21.19
C VAL A 141 -19.19 -10.01 -21.40
N LEU A 142 -20.31 -9.78 -20.73
CA LEU A 142 -21.50 -10.63 -20.79
C LEU A 142 -22.21 -10.60 -22.15
N HIS A 143 -22.07 -9.54 -22.94
CA HIS A 143 -22.79 -9.36 -24.20
C HIS A 143 -21.82 -9.30 -25.38
N SER A 144 -22.08 -10.10 -26.42
CA SER A 144 -21.18 -10.23 -27.57
C SER A 144 -21.26 -9.09 -28.58
N ALA A 145 -22.35 -8.31 -28.59
CA ALA A 145 -22.53 -7.20 -29.53
C ALA A 145 -21.39 -6.16 -29.45
N LEU A 146 -20.88 -5.90 -28.23
CA LEU A 146 -19.69 -5.08 -28.06
C LEU A 146 -18.49 -5.69 -28.78
N ILE A 147 -18.25 -6.99 -28.61
CA ILE A 147 -17.09 -7.71 -29.16
C ILE A 147 -17.03 -7.61 -30.69
N GLU A 148 -18.17 -7.64 -31.36
CA GLU A 148 -18.27 -7.47 -32.81
C GLU A 148 -17.88 -6.05 -33.27
N SER A 149 -18.12 -5.03 -32.44
CA SER A 149 -17.80 -3.63 -32.74
C SER A 149 -16.37 -3.19 -32.37
N LEU A 150 -15.71 -3.89 -31.44
CA LEU A 150 -14.39 -3.53 -30.93
C LEU A 150 -13.27 -3.52 -32.00
N PRO A 151 -13.21 -4.45 -32.98
CA PRO A 151 -12.15 -4.45 -33.98
C PRO A 151 -11.96 -3.12 -34.71
N THR A 152 -13.07 -2.51 -35.12
CA THR A 152 -13.09 -1.26 -35.88
C THR A 152 -13.30 -0.03 -34.99
N GLY A 153 -14.04 -0.14 -33.89
CA GLY A 153 -14.42 1.03 -33.10
C GLY A 153 -13.58 1.26 -31.83
N LEU A 154 -12.80 0.28 -31.35
CA LEU A 154 -11.86 0.51 -30.24
C LEU A 154 -10.64 1.27 -30.75
N THR A 155 -10.52 2.53 -30.33
CA THR A 155 -9.51 3.48 -30.80
C THR A 155 -8.83 4.21 -29.64
N MET A 156 -7.71 4.87 -29.92
CA MET A 156 -7.06 5.79 -29.00
C MET A 156 -6.94 7.18 -29.61
N THR A 157 -7.17 8.23 -28.82
CA THR A 157 -6.95 9.62 -29.28
C THR A 157 -5.46 9.96 -29.24
N ALA A 158 -5.02 10.87 -30.10
CA ALA A 158 -3.71 11.49 -29.94
C ALA A 158 -3.63 12.20 -28.57
N PRO A 159 -2.47 12.20 -27.88
CA PRO A 159 -2.34 12.91 -26.62
C PRO A 159 -2.55 14.41 -26.79
N ALA A 160 -3.39 14.98 -25.94
CA ALA A 160 -3.68 16.41 -25.91
C ALA A 160 -3.38 16.97 -24.51
N VAL A 161 -3.07 18.26 -24.43
CA VAL A 161 -2.98 18.98 -23.15
C VAL A 161 -4.41 19.27 -22.70
N GLU A 162 -4.82 18.61 -21.62
CA GLU A 162 -6.12 18.82 -20.99
C GLU A 162 -5.91 19.06 -19.50
N ASP A 163 -6.95 19.49 -18.77
CA ASP A 163 -6.86 19.63 -17.32
C ASP A 163 -6.84 18.27 -16.62
N ASN A 164 -5.71 17.57 -16.73
CA ASN A 164 -5.40 16.36 -15.98
C ASN A 164 -5.22 16.71 -14.50
N THR A 165 -6.21 16.37 -13.69
CA THR A 165 -6.14 16.40 -12.22
C THR A 165 -5.89 15.02 -11.61
N ALA A 166 -5.61 14.00 -12.43
CA ALA A 166 -5.34 12.66 -11.95
C ALA A 166 -4.03 12.62 -11.17
N ALA A 167 -4.06 11.91 -10.05
CA ALA A 167 -2.88 11.55 -9.29
C ALA A 167 -2.48 10.11 -9.61
N ARG A 168 -1.31 9.69 -9.13
CA ARG A 168 -0.90 8.29 -9.10
C ARG A 168 -1.98 7.47 -8.38
N SER A 169 -2.37 6.35 -8.96
CA SER A 169 -3.48 5.56 -8.42
C SER A 169 -2.98 4.62 -7.32
N PHE A 170 -3.23 5.00 -6.06
CA PHE A 170 -2.75 4.28 -4.89
C PHE A 170 -3.62 3.09 -4.50
N ARG A 171 -3.74 2.05 -5.34
CA ARG A 171 -4.34 0.76 -4.92
C ARG A 171 -3.81 -0.42 -5.71
N SER A 172 -2.49 -0.58 -5.67
CA SER A 172 -1.88 -1.91 -5.67
C SER A 172 -1.14 -2.05 -4.35
N PHE A 173 -1.16 -3.22 -3.71
CA PHE A 173 -0.27 -3.50 -2.58
C PHE A 173 1.17 -3.67 -3.13
N THR A 174 1.71 -2.53 -3.57
CA THR A 174 3.05 -2.31 -4.10
C THR A 174 3.61 -0.92 -3.71
N GLU A 175 3.06 -0.19 -2.70
CA GLU A 175 3.20 1.29 -2.54
C GLU A 175 3.79 1.87 -1.21
N SER A 176 4.03 3.21 -1.20
CA SER A 176 5.03 3.94 -0.38
C SER A 176 4.75 4.24 1.11
N ARG A 177 3.50 4.31 1.58
CA ARG A 177 3.13 4.29 3.02
C ARG A 177 1.86 3.46 3.28
N ILE A 178 1.84 2.58 4.30
CA ILE A 178 0.77 1.61 4.55
C ILE A 178 0.18 1.74 5.96
N GLY A 179 -1.14 1.77 6.10
CA GLY A 179 -1.86 1.84 7.39
C GLY A 179 -2.65 0.56 7.68
N ILE A 180 -2.50 -0.05 8.88
CA ILE A 180 -3.29 -1.23 9.30
C ILE A 180 -4.00 -0.95 10.63
N GLY A 181 -5.34 -1.09 10.66
CA GLY A 181 -6.13 -0.75 11.86
C GLY A 181 -6.22 0.75 12.15
N THR A 182 -5.50 1.57 11.39
CA THR A 182 -5.61 3.02 11.36
C THR A 182 -5.85 3.48 9.92
N SER A 183 -6.81 4.39 9.76
CA SER A 183 -6.98 5.17 8.53
C SER A 183 -6.07 6.40 8.50
N SER A 184 -5.32 6.65 9.58
CA SER A 184 -4.46 7.81 9.77
C SER A 184 -3.03 7.39 10.14
N PRO A 185 -2.23 6.94 9.15
CA PRO A 185 -0.85 6.54 9.36
C PRO A 185 0.10 7.76 9.49
N GLU A 186 0.71 7.95 10.65
CA GLU A 186 1.71 9.00 10.94
C GLU A 186 3.10 8.67 10.30
N TYR A 187 3.31 7.42 9.84
CA TYR A 187 4.58 6.90 9.28
C TYR A 187 4.44 6.13 7.96
N LYS A 188 5.58 5.77 7.30
CA LYS A 188 5.58 4.92 6.08
C LYS A 188 4.94 3.55 6.29
N LEU A 189 4.88 3.07 7.51
CA LEU A 189 4.04 1.96 7.89
C LEU A 189 3.54 2.33 9.27
N ASP A 190 2.23 2.39 9.46
CA ASP A 190 1.63 2.71 10.75
C ASP A 190 0.47 1.77 11.05
N ILE A 191 0.45 1.26 12.26
CA ILE A 191 -0.42 0.18 12.66
C ILE A 191 -1.01 0.55 14.01
N VAL A 192 -2.29 0.93 14.03
CA VAL A 192 -3.03 1.11 15.30
C VAL A 192 -3.67 -0.22 15.64
N GLY A 193 -2.94 -0.99 16.42
CA GLY A 193 -3.28 -2.35 16.77
C GLY A 193 -2.02 -3.19 16.92
N THR A 194 -2.22 -4.49 17.10
CA THR A 194 -1.09 -5.42 17.20
C THR A 194 -0.57 -5.79 15.82
N ALA A 195 0.66 -5.38 15.53
CA ALA A 195 1.45 -5.91 14.44
C ALA A 195 2.22 -7.15 14.91
N ARG A 196 2.10 -8.27 14.20
CA ARG A 196 2.96 -9.44 14.41
C ARG A 196 3.99 -9.49 13.28
N ALA A 197 5.27 -9.44 13.64
CA ALA A 197 6.39 -9.62 12.72
C ALA A 197 7.42 -10.57 13.35
N HIS A 198 8.19 -11.27 12.52
CA HIS A 198 9.26 -12.16 12.98
C HIS A 198 10.58 -11.40 13.25
N GLU A 199 10.83 -10.29 12.52
CA GLU A 199 12.01 -9.40 12.67
C GLU A 199 11.71 -7.97 12.10
N ILE A 200 12.35 -6.92 12.65
CA ILE A 200 12.31 -5.51 12.17
C ILE A 200 13.73 -4.88 12.31
N ARG A 201 14.19 -4.07 11.33
CA ARG A 201 15.52 -3.39 11.33
C ARG A 201 15.42 -1.87 11.15
N VAL A 202 16.31 -1.09 11.77
CA VAL A 202 16.28 0.40 11.81
C VAL A 202 17.70 0.99 11.59
N ASN A 203 17.84 2.12 10.86
CA ASN A 203 19.12 2.81 10.60
C ASN A 203 19.14 4.21 11.27
N THR A 204 20.19 4.50 12.06
CA THR A 204 20.30 5.70 12.90
C THR A 204 21.20 6.82 12.34
N GLN A 205 21.80 6.67 11.15
CA GLN A 205 22.74 7.67 10.60
C GLN A 205 22.14 9.05 10.27
N LYS A 206 20.81 9.15 10.13
CA LYS A 206 20.11 10.34 9.64
C LYS A 206 19.46 11.19 10.73
N THR A 207 19.47 10.70 11.97
CA THR A 207 18.88 11.35 13.13
C THR A 207 19.78 11.09 14.32
N ALA A 208 20.12 12.13 15.09
CA ALA A 208 20.80 11.98 16.37
C ALA A 208 19.84 11.31 17.37
N ASP A 209 19.70 9.99 17.27
CA ASP A 209 18.91 9.20 18.21
C ASP A 209 19.86 8.40 19.10
N PHE A 210 20.14 8.96 20.26
CA PHE A 210 20.98 8.32 21.27
C PHE A 210 20.29 7.09 21.88
N VAL A 211 18.98 6.88 21.68
CA VAL A 211 18.20 5.82 22.34
C VAL A 211 18.57 4.41 21.89
N PHE A 212 19.24 4.28 20.75
CA PHE A 212 19.68 3.00 20.19
C PHE A 212 21.20 2.74 20.30
N ASP A 213 21.96 3.61 20.98
CA ASP A 213 23.38 3.39 21.26
C ASP A 213 23.55 2.32 22.36
N PRO A 214 24.48 1.34 22.23
CA PRO A 214 24.76 0.36 23.28
C PRO A 214 25.11 0.97 24.65
N SER A 215 25.56 2.22 24.67
CA SER A 215 25.91 2.98 25.87
C SER A 215 24.74 3.79 26.48
N TYR A 216 23.57 3.84 25.83
CA TYR A 216 22.43 4.64 26.30
C TYR A 216 21.56 3.92 27.34
N ARG A 217 21.35 4.56 28.51
CA ARG A 217 20.65 3.98 29.66
C ARG A 217 19.38 4.78 30.01
N TYR A 218 18.22 4.17 29.76
CA TYR A 218 16.87 4.75 29.97
C TYR A 218 16.70 5.39 31.36
N TRP A 219 16.40 6.69 31.38
CA TRP A 219 16.06 7.44 32.59
C TRP A 219 14.73 8.19 32.38
N ILE A 220 13.61 7.48 32.26
CA ILE A 220 12.28 8.11 32.30
C ILE A 220 11.63 7.85 33.67
N ARG A 221 11.79 8.85 34.53
CA ARG A 221 10.98 9.10 35.73
C ARG A 221 9.65 9.71 35.29
N SER A 222 8.49 9.20 35.72
CA SER A 222 7.33 10.04 36.20
C SER A 222 5.92 9.41 36.21
N LYS A 223 5.66 8.13 35.89
CA LYS A 223 4.25 7.65 35.84
C LYS A 223 3.93 6.32 36.55
N LEU A 224 4.48 6.10 37.74
CA LEU A 224 4.03 5.08 38.70
C LEU A 224 4.82 5.23 40.01
N LEU A 225 4.36 6.05 40.96
CA LEU A 225 4.71 5.94 42.40
C LEU A 225 4.04 6.94 43.37
N PHE A 226 2.94 7.62 43.00
CA PHE A 226 2.22 8.53 43.93
C PHE A 226 0.79 8.14 44.29
N LYS A 227 0.37 6.89 44.05
CA LYS A 227 -0.88 6.35 44.61
C LYS A 227 -0.58 5.06 45.38
N LYS A 228 -0.53 5.20 46.72
CA LYS A 228 -0.42 4.16 47.77
C LYS A 228 0.79 3.21 47.63
N ILE A 229 1.90 3.55 48.29
CA ILE A 229 2.37 2.92 49.53
C ILE A 229 2.96 1.52 49.27
N ASP A 230 4.29 1.39 49.31
CA ASP A 230 4.97 0.45 50.20
C ASP A 230 6.51 0.51 50.02
N THR A 231 7.18 0.88 51.11
CA THR A 231 8.56 0.55 51.53
C THR A 231 9.67 0.30 50.49
N TYR A 232 10.76 1.05 50.64
CA TYR A 232 12.11 0.79 50.10
C TYR A 232 12.24 0.74 48.58
N GLN A 233 12.70 1.83 47.97
CA GLN A 233 13.84 1.84 47.02
C GLN A 233 14.01 3.26 46.44
N ALA A 234 14.21 4.24 47.33
CA ALA A 234 14.84 5.52 46.96
C ALA A 234 16.24 5.55 47.57
N PHE A 235 17.17 4.78 47.01
CA PHE A 235 18.61 4.96 47.29
C PHE A 235 19.40 4.77 45.99
N ARG A 236 19.43 5.81 45.16
CA ARG A 236 20.60 6.70 44.95
C ARG A 236 21.86 5.97 44.46
N VAL A 237 22.13 6.13 43.16
CA VAL A 237 23.41 6.75 42.79
C VAL A 237 23.38 8.16 43.38
N LEU A 238 24.02 8.35 44.53
CA LEU A 238 24.74 9.57 44.90
C LEU A 238 25.45 9.31 46.23
N ASN A 239 26.78 9.26 46.11
CA ASN A 239 27.76 9.13 47.17
C ASN A 239 27.43 10.00 48.39
N ARG A 240 27.19 9.36 49.54
CA ARG A 240 27.68 9.82 50.85
C ARG A 240 27.58 8.69 51.88
N TRP A 241 28.72 8.05 52.11
CA TRP A 241 28.95 6.88 52.97
C TRP A 241 28.68 7.07 54.49
N ARG A 242 28.03 8.15 54.93
CA ARG A 242 27.72 8.39 56.36
C ARG A 242 26.26 8.11 56.75
N GLU A 243 25.34 8.04 55.80
CA GLU A 243 23.89 7.85 56.08
C GLU A 243 23.43 6.38 55.95
N MET A 244 24.23 5.51 55.30
CA MET A 244 23.86 4.10 55.10
C MET A 244 23.86 3.27 56.39
N VAL A 245 24.67 3.64 57.39
CA VAL A 245 24.70 2.94 58.68
C VAL A 245 23.41 3.19 59.46
N LEU A 246 22.87 4.42 59.44
CA LEU A 246 21.59 4.73 60.08
C LEU A 246 20.44 4.00 59.39
N MET A 247 20.42 3.96 58.05
CA MET A 247 19.33 3.31 57.33
C MET A 247 19.34 1.78 57.52
N TRP A 248 20.53 1.16 57.62
CA TRP A 248 20.64 -0.27 57.94
C TRP A 248 20.22 -0.59 59.39
N VAL A 249 20.55 0.29 60.35
CA VAL A 249 20.14 0.16 61.76
C VAL A 249 18.62 0.31 61.91
N VAL A 250 18.00 1.25 61.19
CA VAL A 250 16.54 1.43 61.21
C VAL A 250 15.81 0.27 60.49
N CYS A 251 16.35 -0.23 59.36
CA CYS A 251 15.84 -1.44 58.70
C CYS A 251 15.81 -2.64 59.67
N ARG A 252 16.90 -2.84 60.43
CA ARG A 252 17.05 -4.00 61.34
C ARG A 252 16.20 -3.87 62.60
N LEU A 253 15.99 -2.66 63.12
CA LEU A 253 15.08 -2.39 64.23
C LEU A 253 13.61 -2.63 63.86
N ILE A 254 13.21 -2.30 62.63
CA ILE A 254 11.85 -2.57 62.12
C ILE A 254 11.64 -4.08 61.88
N TYR A 255 12.65 -4.79 61.38
CA TYR A 255 12.58 -6.25 61.16
C TYR A 255 12.57 -7.07 62.47
N CYS A 256 13.04 -6.49 63.58
CA CYS A 256 13.10 -7.18 64.88
C CYS A 256 11.74 -7.23 65.61
N LYS A 257 10.71 -6.51 65.13
CA LYS A 257 9.35 -6.63 65.69
C LYS A 257 8.67 -7.98 65.38
N LYS A 258 9.32 -8.83 64.57
CA LYS A 258 8.85 -10.18 64.18
C LYS A 258 9.63 -11.34 64.84
N SER A 259 10.62 -11.08 65.72
CA SER A 259 11.27 -12.13 66.51
C SER A 259 11.28 -11.77 68.00
N ARG A 260 11.00 -12.76 68.85
CA ARG A 260 10.57 -12.64 70.25
C ARG A 260 11.72 -12.30 71.24
N ASN A 261 12.71 -11.50 70.85
CA ASN A 261 13.85 -11.17 71.72
C ASN A 261 13.86 -9.70 72.15
N SER A 262 14.08 -9.47 73.45
CA SER A 262 14.01 -8.15 74.10
C SER A 262 15.03 -7.16 73.52
N PRO A 263 14.62 -5.92 73.19
CA PRO A 263 15.45 -4.93 72.50
C PRO A 263 16.72 -4.50 73.26
N TYR A 264 16.78 -4.74 74.58
CA TYR A 264 17.92 -4.37 75.43
C TYR A 264 19.19 -5.20 75.15
N ILE A 265 19.04 -6.48 74.81
CA ILE A 265 20.19 -7.39 74.59
C ILE A 265 20.90 -7.05 73.27
N LEU A 266 20.13 -6.69 72.25
CA LEU A 266 20.64 -6.29 70.93
C LEU A 266 21.35 -4.93 70.94
N PHE A 267 20.89 -3.98 71.77
CA PHE A 267 21.55 -2.69 71.91
C PHE A 267 22.95 -2.84 72.54
N LYS A 268 23.09 -3.72 73.54
CA LYS A 268 24.38 -3.98 74.20
C LYS A 268 25.39 -4.64 73.23
N GLN A 269 24.95 -5.62 72.45
CA GLN A 269 25.79 -6.29 71.44
C GLN A 269 26.19 -5.36 70.28
N LEU A 270 25.29 -4.46 69.87
CA LEU A 270 25.60 -3.46 68.83
C LEU A 270 26.61 -2.43 69.34
N ASN A 271 26.50 -1.98 70.60
CA ASN A 271 27.42 -1.02 71.19
C ASN A 271 28.84 -1.61 71.35
N GLU A 272 28.95 -2.87 71.76
CA GLU A 272 30.24 -3.58 71.83
C GLU A 272 30.88 -3.78 70.44
N LEU A 273 30.09 -4.07 69.40
CA LEU A 273 30.56 -4.20 68.02
C LEU A 273 31.05 -2.85 67.45
N MET A 274 30.39 -1.75 67.80
CA MET A 274 30.73 -0.41 67.34
C MET A 274 32.01 0.12 68.01
N HIS A 275 32.25 -0.20 69.29
CA HIS A 275 33.53 0.07 69.96
C HIS A 275 34.67 -0.79 69.41
N LYS A 276 34.46 -2.10 69.19
CA LYS A 276 35.48 -3.00 68.61
C LYS A 276 35.92 -2.61 67.20
N LYS A 277 35.04 -1.97 66.42
CA LYS A 277 35.35 -1.49 65.06
C LYS A 277 35.83 -0.03 65.02
N GLY A 278 36.05 0.60 66.18
CA GLY A 278 36.56 1.98 66.29
C GLY A 278 35.62 3.05 65.75
N VAL A 279 34.32 2.74 65.59
CA VAL A 279 33.31 3.65 65.05
C VAL A 279 32.81 4.64 66.11
N LEU A 280 32.90 4.25 67.38
CA LEU A 280 32.63 5.11 68.53
C LEU A 280 33.95 5.30 69.31
N LYS A 281 34.34 6.56 69.55
CA LYS A 281 35.31 6.91 70.60
C LYS A 281 34.50 7.17 71.89
N ASN A 282 35.08 6.79 73.03
CA ASN A 282 34.47 6.82 74.37
C ASN A 282 33.54 8.03 74.60
#